data_AF-A0A093Z9L3-F1
#
_entry.id   AF-A0A093Z9L3-F1
#
_cell.length_a   1.000
_cell.length_b   1.000
_cell.length_c   1.000
_cell.angle_alpha   90.00
_cell.angle_beta   90.00
_cell.angle_gamma   90.00
#
_symmetry.space_group_name_H-M   'P 1'
#
loop_
_entity.id
_entity.type
_entity.pdbx_description
1 polymer ?
#
loop_
_entity_poly.entity_id
_entity_poly.type
_entity_poly.pdbx_seq_one_letter_code
_entity_poly.pdbx_strand_id
1 'polypeptide(L)' 'VFGSGGITNGKEALKVLEAGADMVQVYTALVYSGAGTLTKIKHDMRREIVRNAPRSD' A
#
# COMPACT_ATOMS: atom_id res chain seq x y z
N VAL A 1 -6.34 -0.46 -14.24
CA VAL A 1 -6.94 0.68 -13.52
C VAL A 1 -5.97 1.23 -12.48
N PHE A 2 -5.89 2.56 -12.35
CA PHE A 2 -5.11 3.22 -11.30
C PHE A 2 -6.00 3.58 -10.11
N GLY A 3 -5.56 3.25 -8.90
CA GLY A 3 -6.22 3.65 -7.66
C GLY A 3 -5.52 4.84 -7.01
N SER A 4 -6.29 5.83 -6.57
CA SER A 4 -5.78 7.02 -5.88
C SER A 4 -6.75 7.47 -4.77
N GLY A 5 -6.24 8.31 -3.86
CA GLY A 5 -7.02 8.91 -2.77
C GLY A 5 -6.81 8.24 -1.41
N GLY A 6 -6.44 9.04 -0.41
CA GLY A 6 -6.43 8.65 1.00
C GLY A 6 -5.39 7.60 1.44
N ILE A 7 -4.52 7.12 0.55
CA ILE A 7 -3.51 6.10 0.91
C ILE A 7 -2.39 6.71 1.76
N THR A 8 -2.30 6.25 3.00
CA THR A 8 -1.29 6.71 3.99
C THR A 8 -0.43 5.56 4.53
N ASN A 9 -0.84 4.31 4.32
CA ASN A 9 -0.13 3.11 4.81
C ASN A 9 -0.24 1.92 3.83
N GLY A 10 0.52 0.86 4.10
CA GLY A 10 0.58 -0.32 3.22
C GLY A 10 -0.70 -1.14 3.15
N LYS A 11 -1.51 -1.17 4.22
CA LYS A 11 -2.77 -1.90 4.25
C LYS A 11 -3.83 -1.26 3.34
N GLU A 12 -3.91 0.06 3.36
CA GLU A 12 -4.78 0.82 2.43
C GLU A 12 -4.33 0.64 0.98
N ALA A 13 -3.03 0.70 0.71
CA ALA A 13 -2.50 0.45 -0.62
C ALA A 13 -2.88 -0.96 -1.14
N LEU A 14 -2.76 -1.99 -0.29
CA LEU A 14 -3.16 -3.35 -0.66
C LEU A 14 -4.65 -3.47 -0.90
N LYS A 15 -5.51 -2.87 -0.06
CA LYS A 15 -6.96 -2.88 -0.28
C LYS A 15 -7.34 -2.34 -1.66
N VAL A 16 -6.69 -1.26 -2.09
CA VAL A 16 -6.94 -0.66 -3.40
C VAL A 16 -6.50 -1.60 -4.53
N LEU A 17 -5.35 -2.26 -4.39
CA LEU A 17 -4.88 -3.25 -5.36
C LEU A 17 -5.79 -4.49 -5.41
N GLU A 18 -6.19 -5.01 -4.25
CA GLU A 18 -7.11 -6.15 -4.11
C GLU A 18 -8.51 -5.84 -4.67
N ALA A 19 -8.92 -4.58 -4.66
CA ALA A 19 -10.16 -4.12 -5.31
C ALA A 19 -10.07 -4.10 -6.86
N GLY A 20 -8.94 -4.53 -7.44
CA GLY A 20 -8.74 -4.66 -8.89
C GLY A 20 -7.95 -3.52 -9.52
N ALA A 21 -7.27 -2.67 -8.73
CA ALA A 21 -6.33 -1.71 -9.28
C ALA A 21 -4.98 -2.38 -9.61
N ASP A 22 -4.40 -2.03 -10.75
CA ASP A 22 -3.06 -2.52 -11.14
C ASP A 22 -1.96 -1.71 -10.46
N MET A 23 -2.25 -0.44 -10.12
CA MET A 23 -1.29 0.50 -9.57
C MET A 23 -1.96 1.48 -8.60
N VAL A 24 -1.18 2.00 -7.66
CA VAL A 24 -1.62 2.97 -6.65
C VAL A 24 -0.77 4.25 -6.71
N GLN A 25 -1.43 5.41 -6.63
CA GLN A 25 -0.78 6.72 -6.59
C GLN A 25 -0.91 7.37 -5.20
N VAL A 26 0.18 7.94 -4.72
CA VAL A 26 0.26 8.59 -3.40
C VAL A 26 0.77 10.02 -3.59
N TYR A 27 -0.07 11.01 -3.26
CA TYR A 27 0.30 12.43 -3.36
C TYR A 27 0.19 13.17 -2.03
N THR A 28 -1.00 13.25 -1.44
CA THR A 28 -1.22 13.96 -0.16
C THR A 28 -0.28 13.47 0.94
N ALA A 29 -0.18 12.16 1.15
CA ALA A 29 0.72 11.60 2.15
C ALA A 29 2.21 11.87 1.84
N LEU A 30 2.60 11.91 0.56
CA LEU A 30 3.96 12.25 0.15
C LEU A 30 4.28 13.73 0.46
N VAL A 31 3.36 14.64 0.18
CA VAL A 31 3.52 16.07 0.43
C VAL A 31 3.60 16.38 1.93
N TYR A 32 2.72 15.78 2.74
CA TYR A 32 2.66 16.10 4.17
C TYR A 32 3.66 15.31 5.04
N SER A 33 4.04 14.10 4.63
CA SER A 33 4.88 13.20 5.45
C SER A 33 6.24 12.91 4.82
N GLY A 34 6.52 13.47 3.64
CA GLY A 34 7.80 13.37 2.95
C GLY A 34 8.04 12.02 2.26
N ALA A 35 9.17 11.92 1.55
CA ALA A 35 9.53 10.77 0.70
C ALA A 35 9.67 9.44 1.47
N GLY A 36 10.03 9.49 2.75
CA GLY A 36 10.14 8.30 3.62
C GLY A 36 8.83 7.52 3.76
N THR A 37 7.69 8.19 3.55
CA THR A 37 6.35 7.58 3.55
C THR A 37 6.23 6.45 2.54
N LEU A 38 6.82 6.60 1.34
CA LEU A 38 6.78 5.55 0.32
C LEU A 38 7.56 4.31 0.75
N THR A 39 8.70 4.49 1.42
CA THR A 39 9.48 3.38 1.98
C THR A 39 8.68 2.65 3.06
N LYS A 40 8.03 3.39 3.95
CA LYS A 40 7.15 2.82 4.99
C LYS A 40 5.98 2.03 4.38
N ILE A 41 5.25 2.62 3.43
CA ILE A 41 4.13 1.96 2.74
C ILE A 41 4.59 0.64 2.11
N LYS A 42 5.68 0.66 1.32
CA LYS A 42 6.22 -0.55 0.67
C LYS A 42 6.69 -1.60 1.68
N HIS A 43 7.23 -1.19 2.83
CA HIS A 43 7.65 -2.12 3.87
C HIS A 43 6.44 -2.75 4.56
N ASP A 44 5.43 -1.95 4.91
CA ASP A 44 4.17 -2.40 5.49
C ASP A 44 3.47 -3.40 4.55
N MET A 45 3.34 -3.09 3.25
CA MET A 45 2.75 -3.99 2.26
C MET A 45 3.41 -5.38 2.25
N ARG A 46 4.75 -5.44 2.28
CA ARG A 46 5.47 -6.73 2.32
C ARG A 46 5.14 -7.52 3.57
N ARG A 47 5.06 -6.87 4.74
CA ARG A 47 4.70 -7.54 6.00
C ARG A 47 3.26 -8.06 5.95
N GLU A 48 2.33 -7.27 5.41
CA GLU A 48 0.92 -7.65 5.24
C GLU A 48 0.78 -8.88 4.31
N ILE A 49 1.48 -8.87 3.17
CA ILE A 49 1.48 -10.00 2.22
C ILE A 49 2.01 -11.28 2.90
N VAL A 50 3.15 -11.20 3.59
CA VAL A 50 3.73 -12.36 4.30
C VAL A 50 2.77 -12.88 5.38
N ARG A 51 2.09 -11.99 6.10
CA ARG A 51 1.15 -12.40 7.15
C ARG A 51 -0.11 -13.04 6.58
N ASN A 52 -0.59 -12.58 5.43
CA ASN A 52 -1.79 -13.06 4.78
C ASN A 52 -1.54 -14.22 3.80
N ALA A 53 -0.27 -14.56 3.55
CA ALA A 53 0.09 -15.70 2.73
C ALA A 53 -0.52 -16.98 3.37
N PRO A 54 -1.16 -17.85 2.57
CA PRO A 54 -1.68 -19.10 3.07
C PRO A 54 -0.54 -19.87 3.72
N ARG A 55 -0.71 -20.22 5.00
CA ARG A 55 0.21 -21.13 5.67
C ARG A 55 0.06 -22.48 4.96
N SER A 56 1.13 -22.96 4.34
CA SER A 56 1.19 -24.33 3.85
C SER A 56 1.38 -25.24 5.06
N ASP A 57 0.27 -25.74 5.60
CA ASP A 57 0.23 -26.91 6.48
C ASP A 57 0.21 -28.23 5.69
#